data_AF-A0A7W1LIJ7-F1
#
_entry.id   AF-A0A7W1LIJ7-F1
#
_cell.length_a   1.000
_cell.length_b   1.000
_cell.length_c   1.000
_cell.angle_alpha   90.00
_cell.angle_beta   90.00
_cell.angle_gamma   90.00
#
_symmetry.space_group_name_H-M   'P 1'
#
loop_
_entity.id
_entity.type
_entity.pdbx_description
1 polymer ?
#
loop_
_entity_poly.entity_id
_entity_poly.type
_entity_poly.pdbx_seq_one_letter_code
_entity_poly.pdbx_strand_id
1 'polypeptide(L)' 'HLYDPNWTLHAVIEQGYDGPGAPWPLPWKAGARAPQTGRTDGPKPRLQLAREGTPTTGHARWRPGRHHT' A
#
# COMPACT_ATOMS: atom_id res chain seq x y z
N HIS A 1 -11.31 8.94 -16.89
CA HIS A 1 -10.67 10.25 -16.66
C HIS A 1 -9.69 10.47 -17.81
N LEU A 2 -9.74 11.62 -18.48
CA LEU A 2 -9.14 11.78 -19.82
C LEU A 2 -7.64 12.10 -19.81
N TYR A 3 -7.02 12.31 -18.65
CA TYR A 3 -5.59 12.58 -18.55
C TYR A 3 -4.97 11.88 -17.35
N ASP A 4 -4.03 10.98 -17.63
CA ASP A 4 -3.06 10.50 -16.65
C ASP A 4 -1.71 11.15 -16.99
N PRO A 5 -1.21 12.09 -16.16
CA PRO A 5 0.09 12.73 -16.42
C PRO A 5 1.26 11.73 -16.44
N ASN A 6 1.09 10.54 -15.86
CA ASN A 6 2.11 9.50 -15.79
C ASN A 6 1.94 8.42 -16.86
N TRP A 7 1.11 8.64 -17.89
CA TRP A 7 0.81 7.63 -18.93
C TRP A 7 2.08 7.03 -19.56
N THR A 8 3.12 7.85 -19.78
CA THR A 8 4.38 7.38 -20.37
C THR A 8 5.12 6.43 -19.44
N LEU A 9 5.11 6.68 -18.13
CA LEU A 9 5.75 5.78 -17.16
C LEU A 9 5.04 4.43 -17.12
N HIS A 10 3.70 4.43 -17.16
CA HIS A 10 2.90 3.22 -17.24
C HIS A 10 3.21 2.43 -18.52
N ALA A 11 3.25 3.11 -19.67
CA ALA A 11 3.58 2.48 -20.95
C ALA A 11 4.99 1.86 -20.97
N VAL A 12 5.97 2.52 -20.34
CA VAL A 12 7.35 2.03 -20.25
C VAL A 12 7.45 0.77 -19.38
N ILE A 13 6.67 0.70 -18.29
CA ILE A 13 6.58 -0.51 -17.45
C ILE A 13 5.93 -1.66 -18.23
N GLU A 14 4.84 -1.40 -18.95
CA GLU A 14 4.17 -2.41 -19.79
C GLU A 14 5.08 -2.95 -20.90
N GLN A 15 5.97 -2.10 -21.43
CA GLN A 15 6.97 -2.48 -22.43
C GLN A 15 8.19 -3.20 -21.84
N GLY A 16 8.34 -3.25 -20.52
CA GLY A 16 9.47 -3.92 -19.86
C GLY A 16 10.81 -3.24 -20.09
N TYR A 17 10.83 -1.92 -20.27
CA TYR A 17 12.06 -1.16 -20.52
C TYR A 17 13.10 -1.30 -19.40
N ASP A 18 14.36 -1.51 -19.78
CA ASP A 18 15.50 -1.79 -18.87
C ASP A 18 16.72 -0.86 -19.09
N GLY A 19 16.55 0.23 -19.83
CA GLY A 19 17.64 1.15 -20.16
C GLY A 19 18.13 2.05 -19.00
N PRO A 20 19.03 3.03 -19.26
CA PRO A 20 19.79 3.77 -18.24
C PRO A 20 19.00 4.53 -17.15
N GLY A 21 17.68 4.66 -17.27
CA GLY A 21 16.79 5.24 -16.26
C GLY A 21 15.86 4.24 -15.56
N ALA A 22 15.89 2.96 -15.93
CA ALA A 22 15.07 1.91 -15.34
C ALA A 22 15.52 1.40 -13.96
N PRO A 23 16.81 1.47 -13.56
CA PRO A 23 17.24 0.98 -12.25
C PRO A 23 16.66 1.81 -11.10
N TRP A 24 15.89 1.15 -10.23
CA TRP A 24 15.43 1.73 -8.98
C TRP A 24 16.55 1.69 -7.92
N PRO A 25 16.65 2.72 -7.06
CA PRO A 25 17.51 2.67 -5.88
C PRO A 25 17.22 1.43 -5.01
N LEU A 26 18.26 0.88 -4.38
CA LEU A 26 18.16 -0.36 -3.58
C LEU A 26 16.97 -0.41 -2.61
N PRO A 27 16.64 0.66 -1.86
CA PRO A 27 15.49 0.65 -0.95
C PRO A 27 14.13 0.44 -1.63
N TRP A 28 14.01 0.82 -2.91
CA TRP A 28 12.75 0.81 -3.66
C TRP A 28 12.67 -0.29 -4.72
N LYS A 29 13.76 -1.05 -4.93
CA LYS A 29 13.84 -2.12 -5.94
C LYS A 29 12.73 -3.17 -5.80
N ALA A 30 12.30 -3.46 -4.57
CA ALA A 30 11.21 -4.40 -4.31
C ALA A 30 9.83 -3.92 -4.82
N GLY A 31 9.63 -2.61 -4.94
CA GLY A 31 8.38 -1.99 -5.42
C GLY A 31 8.29 -1.83 -6.94
N ALA A 32 9.38 -2.10 -7.67
CA ALA A 32 9.43 -1.97 -9.13
C ALA A 32 8.64 -3.04 -9.88
N ARG A 33 8.31 -4.16 -9.21
CA ARG A 33 7.57 -5.27 -9.81
C ARG A 33 6.07 -4.97 -9.80
N ALA A 34 5.40 -5.26 -10.91
CA ALA A 34 3.95 -5.20 -10.98
C ALA A 34 3.32 -6.02 -9.84
N PRO A 35 2.26 -5.52 -9.19
CA PRO A 35 1.54 -6.29 -8.20
C PRO A 35 1.00 -7.58 -8.83
N GLN A 36 0.91 -8.64 -8.04
CA GLN A 36 0.25 -9.86 -8.46
C GLN A 36 -1.21 -9.53 -8.87
N THR A 37 -1.48 -9.53 -10.18
CA THR A 37 -2.85 -9.41 -10.69
C THR A 37 -3.57 -10.74 -10.44
N GLY A 38 -4.86 -10.69 -10.07
CA GLY A 38 -5.67 -11.89 -9.84
C GLY A 38 -6.03 -12.19 -8.38
N ARG A 39 -5.50 -11.46 -7.39
CA ARG A 39 -5.95 -11.61 -5.99
C ARG A 39 -7.17 -10.74 -5.63
N THR A 40 -7.76 -10.08 -6.62
CA THR A 40 -8.85 -9.10 -6.46
C THR A 40 -10.18 -9.58 -7.05
N ASP A 41 -10.19 -10.67 -7.83
CA ASP A 41 -11.40 -11.17 -8.49
C ASP A 41 -12.19 -12.18 -7.62
N GLY A 42 -11.63 -12.54 -6.46
CA GLY A 42 -12.41 -13.17 -5.41
C GLY A 42 -13.37 -12.14 -4.80
N PRO A 43 -14.59 -12.53 -4.41
CA PRO A 43 -15.49 -11.64 -3.69
C PRO A 43 -14.74 -11.02 -2.51
N LYS A 44 -14.62 -9.68 -2.51
CA LYS A 44 -13.92 -8.93 -1.46
C LYS A 44 -14.40 -9.45 -0.10
N PRO A 45 -13.51 -9.79 0.85
CA PRO A 45 -13.94 -10.24 2.16
C PRO A 45 -14.87 -9.19 2.76
N ARG A 46 -16.08 -9.62 3.16
CA ARG A 46 -17.02 -8.75 3.86
C ARG A 46 -16.40 -8.42 5.21
N LEU A 47 -15.81 -7.23 5.31
CA LEU A 47 -15.32 -6.71 6.57
C LEU A 47 -16.54 -6.48 7.48
N GLN A 48 -16.69 -7.32 8.51
CA GLN A 48 -17.60 -7.06 9.62
C GLN A 48 -16.86 -6.21 10.66
N LEU A 49 -17.55 -5.24 11.25
CA LEU A 49 -16.99 -4.48 12.36
C LEU A 49 -16.71 -5.45 13.50
N ALA A 50 -15.51 -5.41 14.09
CA ALA A 50 -15.07 -6.32 15.17
C ALA A 50 -15.88 -6.18 16.48
N ARG A 51 -17.01 -5.47 16.43
CA ARG A 51 -17.89 -5.23 17.56
C ARG A 51 -19.33 -5.13 17.07
N GLU A 52 -19.99 -6.28 16.92
CA GLU A 52 -21.45 -6.41 17.03
C GLU A 52 -21.84 -6.65 18.51
N GLY A 53 -21.26 -5.87 19.42
CA GLY A 53 -21.50 -5.96 20.85
C GLY A 53 -21.36 -4.58 21.51
N THR A 54 -21.85 -4.42 22.73
CA THR A 54 -21.85 -3.12 23.42
C THR A 54 -20.45 -2.48 23.44
N PRO A 55 -20.27 -1.21 23.02
CA PRO A 55 -18.99 -0.50 23.10
C PRO A 55 -18.48 -0.43 24.53
N THR A 56 -17.38 -1.12 24.79
CA THR A 56 -16.52 -0.94 25.95
C THR A 56 -15.39 -0.06 25.47
N THR A 57 -15.30 1.16 26.03
CA THR A 57 -14.20 2.08 25.76
C THR A 57 -12.90 1.42 26.19
N GLY A 58 -12.16 0.89 25.22
CA GLY A 58 -10.95 0.10 25.45
C GLY A 58 -9.80 0.55 24.55
N HIS A 59 -9.67 1.86 24.28
CA HIS A 59 -8.44 2.40 23.71
C HIS A 59 -7.63 3.02 24.83
N ALA A 60 -6.72 2.23 25.41
CA ALA A 60 -5.68 2.79 26.26
C ALA A 60 -4.80 3.68 25.38
N ARG A 61 -4.86 5.00 25.60
CA ARG A 61 -3.90 5.93 25.00
C ARG A 61 -2.52 5.62 25.55
N TRP A 62 -1.55 5.50 24.65
CA TRP A 62 -0.14 5.46 25.02
C TRP A 62 0.20 6.66 25.91
N ARG A 63 0.82 6.38 27.06
CA ARG A 63 1.34 7.39 27.98
C ARG A 63 2.86 7.18 28.05
N PRO A 64 3.67 8.15 27.62
CA PRO A 64 5.11 8.08 27.85
C PRO A 64 5.39 8.08 29.36
N GLY A 65 6.32 7.24 29.79
CA GLY A 65 6.78 7.20 31.19
C GLY A 65 7.34 8.56 31.58
N ARG A 66 6.89 9.10 32.72
CA ARG A 66 7.50 10.31 33.29
C ARG A 66 8.91 9.95 33.74
N HIS A 67 9.92 10.48 33.06
CA HIS A 67 11.28 10.51 33.58
C HIS A 67 11.27 11.41 34.83
N HIS A 68 11.44 10.81 36.00
CA HIS A 68 11.82 11.52 37.22
C HIS A 68 13.29 11.93 37.07
N THR A 69 13.57 13.20 37.32
CA THR A 69 14.90 13.82 37.29
C THR A 69 15.75 13.34 38.46
#